data_AF-A0A430HGE6-F1
#
_entry.id   AF-A0A430HGE6-F1
#
_cell.length_a   1.000
_cell.length_b   1.000
_cell.length_c   1.000
_cell.angle_alpha   90.00
_cell.angle_beta   90.00
_cell.angle_gamma   90.00
#
_symmetry.space_group_name_H-M   'P 1'
#
loop_
_entity.id
_entity.type
_entity.pdbx_description
1 polymer ?
#
loop_
_entity_poly.entity_id
_entity_poly.type
_entity_poly.pdbx_seq_one_letter_code
_entity_poly.pdbx_strand_id
1 'polypeptide(L)'
;MLSKTLISCCALAALSTTAVAAEQSEGMAVVRDKQTGQLRPASAAELRAMQGHLPQPRVAAPQAQASVRADGTRSAPLGERGVVYSVLARAPDGKLVQRCLEGETGARHAVHHDAAAPAGEQRHEQ
;
A
#
# COMPACT_ATOMS: atom_id res chain seq x y z
N MET A 1 1.07 12.45 63.53
CA MET A 1 0.40 13.76 63.42
C MET A 1 -0.54 13.71 62.22
N LEU A 2 -1.81 14.06 62.44
CA LEU A 2 -2.92 14.02 61.49
C LEU A 2 -2.84 15.16 60.47
N SER A 3 -3.24 14.92 59.21
CA SER A 3 -4.22 15.77 58.48
C SER A 3 -4.60 15.08 57.16
N LYS A 4 -5.76 14.41 57.07
CA LYS A 4 -7.12 14.90 56.74
C LYS A 4 -7.33 15.32 55.27
N THR A 5 -8.19 14.51 54.65
CA THR A 5 -8.91 14.52 53.37
C THR A 5 -9.68 15.80 53.02
N LEU A 6 -9.75 16.15 51.72
CA LEU A 6 -10.88 16.83 51.05
C LEU A 6 -10.98 16.29 49.59
N ILE A 7 -12.03 15.53 49.23
CA ILE A 7 -13.32 15.96 48.64
C ILE A 7 -13.14 16.40 47.16
N SER A 8 -13.48 15.54 46.18
CA SER A 8 -14.80 15.41 45.52
C SER A 8 -14.87 16.18 44.18
N CYS A 9 -15.74 15.72 43.27
CA CYS A 9 -15.99 16.17 41.88
C CYS A 9 -14.92 15.69 40.87
N CYS A 10 -15.23 14.89 39.85
CA CYS A 10 -16.41 14.92 38.99
C CYS A 10 -16.86 13.51 38.57
N ALA A 11 -18.11 13.19 38.84
CA ALA A 11 -18.90 12.38 37.91
C ALA A 11 -19.31 13.28 36.74
N LEU A 12 -19.11 12.82 35.50
CA LEU A 12 -20.04 12.83 34.37
C LEU A 12 -19.29 12.74 33.03
N ALA A 13 -19.86 11.92 32.16
CA ALA A 13 -19.63 11.83 30.71
C ALA A 13 -18.28 11.21 30.29
N ALA A 14 -18.21 10.30 29.33
CA ALA A 14 -19.13 10.01 28.25
C ALA A 14 -19.02 8.54 27.88
N LEU A 15 -20.11 8.03 27.30
CA LEU A 15 -20.13 6.80 26.53
C LEU A 15 -19.05 6.91 25.46
N SER A 16 -17.92 6.22 25.63
CA SER A 16 -16.99 5.97 24.53
C SER A 16 -17.67 4.98 23.61
N THR A 17 -18.44 5.53 22.67
CA THR A 17 -18.86 4.89 21.44
C THR A 17 -17.69 4.11 20.88
N THR A 18 -17.80 2.79 20.90
CA THR A 18 -16.99 1.92 20.04
C THR A 18 -17.26 2.37 18.62
N ALA A 19 -16.36 3.20 18.09
CA ALA A 19 -16.30 3.51 16.68
C ALA A 19 -16.10 2.18 15.97
N VAL A 20 -17.20 1.64 15.44
CA VAL A 20 -17.14 0.52 14.52
C VAL A 20 -16.37 1.06 13.33
N ALA A 21 -15.09 0.70 13.25
CA ALA A 21 -14.31 0.87 12.06
C ALA A 21 -15.08 0.13 10.97
N ALA A 22 -15.80 0.91 10.15
CA ALA A 22 -16.40 0.39 8.94
C ALA A 22 -15.23 -0.13 8.12
N GLU A 23 -15.17 -1.46 8.00
CA GLU A 23 -14.40 -2.22 7.03
C GLU A 23 -14.22 -1.37 5.78
N GLN A 24 -12.97 -0.99 5.52
CA GLN A 24 -12.56 -0.16 4.40
C GLN A 24 -12.77 -0.98 3.13
N SER A 25 -14.02 -1.04 2.68
CA SER A 25 -14.37 -1.44 1.33
C SER A 25 -13.77 -0.39 0.40
N GLU A 26 -13.07 -0.87 -0.61
CA GLU A 26 -12.33 -0.07 -1.59
C GLU A 26 -13.24 1.04 -2.20
N GLY A 27 -13.02 2.29 -1.76
CA GLY A 27 -13.76 3.49 -2.17
C GLY A 27 -14.42 4.26 -1.02
N MET A 28 -14.06 5.54 -0.84
CA MET A 28 -14.72 6.42 0.15
C MET A 28 -16.06 6.94 -0.38
N ALA A 29 -17.15 6.62 0.33
CA ALA A 29 -18.49 7.10 -0.02
C ALA A 29 -18.78 8.48 0.60
N VAL A 30 -19.11 9.45 -0.25
CA VAL A 30 -19.43 10.83 0.14
C VAL A 30 -20.82 11.23 -0.35
N VAL A 31 -21.51 12.07 0.42
CA VAL A 31 -22.81 12.66 0.08
C VAL A 31 -22.67 14.17 0.05
N ARG A 32 -23.37 14.82 -0.89
CA ARG A 32 -23.46 16.28 -0.93
C ARG A 32 -24.51 16.75 0.07
N ASP A 33 -24.09 17.60 1.00
CA ASP A 33 -24.97 18.21 1.99
C ASP A 33 -25.97 19.17 1.32
N LYS A 34 -27.25 19.10 1.69
CA LYS A 34 -28.31 19.88 1.04
C LYS A 34 -28.31 21.35 1.43
N GLN A 35 -27.80 21.70 2.60
CA GLN A 35 -27.83 23.07 3.13
C GLN A 35 -26.60 23.86 2.67
N THR A 36 -25.44 23.20 2.68
CA THR A 36 -24.14 23.84 2.42
C THR A 36 -23.59 23.50 1.04
N GLY A 37 -24.11 22.46 0.38
CA GLY A 37 -23.60 21.97 -0.90
C GLY A 37 -22.23 21.29 -0.80
N GLN A 38 -21.64 21.16 0.40
CA GLN A 38 -20.31 20.58 0.57
C GLN A 38 -20.35 19.04 0.54
N LEU A 39 -19.23 18.43 0.17
CA LEU A 39 -19.08 16.97 0.24
C LEU A 39 -18.73 16.57 1.66
N ARG A 40 -19.49 15.64 2.22
CA ARG A 40 -19.24 15.06 3.55
C ARG A 40 -19.25 13.53 3.50
N PRO A 41 -18.68 12.84 4.50
CA PRO A 41 -18.82 11.40 4.64
C PRO A 41 -20.30 10.98 4.68
N ALA A 42 -20.61 9.88 4.00
CA ALA A 42 -21.94 9.29 4.05
C ALA A 42 -22.22 8.67 5.43
N SER A 43 -23.42 8.88 5.96
CA SER A 43 -23.89 8.19 7.16
C SER A 43 -24.21 6.72 6.88
N ALA A 44 -24.30 5.90 7.93
CA ALA A 44 -24.63 4.47 7.79
C ALA A 44 -26.00 4.19 7.12
N ALA A 45 -26.96 5.09 7.25
CA ALA A 45 -28.25 4.98 6.57
C ALA A 45 -28.12 5.29 5.06
N GLU A 46 -27.35 6.32 4.72
CA GLU A 46 -27.07 6.72 3.33
C GLU A 46 -26.24 5.64 2.61
N LEU A 47 -25.24 5.07 3.28
CA LEU A 47 -24.46 3.94 2.77
C LEU A 47 -25.35 2.75 2.41
N ARG A 48 -26.28 2.35 3.30
CA ARG A 48 -27.22 1.26 3.03
C ARG A 48 -28.15 1.56 1.86
N ALA A 49 -28.60 2.80 1.72
CA ALA A 49 -29.41 3.20 0.56
C ALA A 49 -28.62 3.16 -0.76
N MET A 50 -27.31 3.40 -0.71
CA MET A 50 -26.41 3.41 -1.86
C MET A 50 -25.96 2.01 -2.31
N GLN A 51 -25.97 1.00 -1.43
CA GLN A 51 -25.43 -0.35 -1.71
C GLN A 51 -25.97 -1.01 -3.00
N GLY A 52 -27.20 -0.70 -3.43
CA GLY A 52 -27.79 -1.22 -4.68
C GLY A 52 -27.53 -0.36 -5.93
N HIS A 53 -27.00 0.85 -5.78
CA HIS A 53 -26.85 1.84 -6.85
C HIS A 53 -25.39 2.16 -7.17
N LEU A 54 -24.46 1.66 -6.36
CA LEU A 54 -23.04 1.87 -6.57
C LEU A 54 -22.55 0.92 -7.67
N PRO A 55 -22.00 1.44 -8.79
CA PRO A 55 -21.31 0.60 -9.73
C PRO A 55 -20.14 -0.05 -8.99
N GLN A 56 -20.14 -1.38 -8.91
CA GLN A 56 -18.99 -2.08 -8.37
C GLN A 56 -17.78 -1.69 -9.23
N PRO A 57 -16.66 -1.25 -8.62
CA PRO A 57 -15.45 -1.02 -9.39
C PRO A 57 -15.07 -2.35 -10.05
N ARG A 58 -15.27 -2.43 -11.37
CA ARG A 58 -14.68 -3.51 -12.17
C ARG A 58 -13.19 -3.21 -12.22
N VAL A 59 -12.46 -3.66 -11.21
CA VAL A 59 -11.01 -3.78 -11.32
C VAL A 59 -10.78 -4.88 -12.35
N ALA A 60 -10.67 -4.49 -13.61
CA ALA A 60 -10.23 -5.40 -14.65
C ALA A 60 -8.81 -5.81 -14.29
N ALA A 61 -8.64 -7.04 -13.81
CA ALA A 61 -7.31 -7.60 -13.63
C ALA A 61 -6.60 -7.51 -15.00
N PRO A 62 -5.40 -6.90 -15.08
CA PRO A 62 -4.69 -6.85 -16.34
C PRO A 62 -4.44 -8.28 -16.81
N GLN A 63 -5.12 -8.68 -17.89
CA GLN A 63 -4.86 -9.97 -18.53
C GLN A 63 -3.52 -9.86 -19.23
N ALA A 64 -2.54 -10.66 -18.80
CA ALA A 64 -1.28 -10.80 -19.50
C ALA A 64 -1.57 -11.32 -20.92
N GLN A 65 -1.41 -10.46 -21.92
CA GLN A 65 -1.62 -10.84 -23.31
C GLN A 65 -0.40 -11.63 -23.78
N ALA A 66 -0.51 -12.95 -23.81
CA ALA A 66 0.49 -13.80 -24.41
C ALA A 66 0.35 -13.78 -25.94
N SER A 67 1.43 -13.48 -26.66
CA SER A 67 1.52 -13.63 -28.11
C SER A 67 2.05 -15.02 -28.47
N VAL A 68 1.54 -15.60 -29.55
CA VAL A 68 1.98 -16.92 -30.05
C VAL A 68 2.65 -16.72 -31.40
N ARG A 69 3.89 -17.20 -31.53
CA ARG A 69 4.67 -17.14 -32.77
C ARG A 69 4.29 -18.32 -33.69
N ALA A 70 4.63 -18.22 -34.97
CA ALA A 70 4.33 -19.25 -35.97
C ALA A 70 4.94 -20.63 -35.67
N ASP A 71 6.01 -20.68 -34.87
CA ASP A 71 6.64 -21.93 -34.40
C ASP A 71 5.98 -22.52 -33.13
N GLY A 72 4.90 -21.90 -32.64
CA GLY A 72 4.17 -22.32 -31.43
C GLY A 72 4.71 -21.72 -30.13
N THR A 73 5.80 -20.96 -30.16
CA THR A 73 6.35 -20.29 -28.96
C THR A 73 5.36 -19.27 -28.41
N ARG A 74 5.12 -19.29 -27.10
CA ARG A 74 4.30 -18.31 -26.39
C ARG A 74 5.17 -17.33 -25.60
N SER A 75 4.93 -16.04 -25.75
CA SER A 75 5.63 -14.99 -25.01
C SER A 75 4.63 -14.01 -24.40
N ALA A 76 4.88 -13.50 -23.20
CA ALA A 76 4.06 -12.47 -22.57
C ALA A 76 4.98 -11.35 -22.04
N PRO A 77 4.60 -10.06 -22.18
CA PRO A 77 5.33 -8.99 -21.53
C PRO A 77 5.15 -9.10 -20.01
N LEU A 78 6.24 -9.25 -19.27
CA LEU A 78 6.21 -9.39 -17.81
C LEU A 78 6.11 -8.04 -17.07
N GLY A 79 6.41 -6.94 -17.76
CA GLY A 79 6.55 -5.62 -17.15
C GLY A 79 7.66 -5.58 -16.09
N GLU A 80 7.78 -4.46 -15.38
CA GLU A 80 8.84 -4.26 -14.37
C GLU A 80 8.72 -5.24 -13.18
N ARG A 81 7.51 -5.66 -12.83
CA ARG A 81 7.27 -6.57 -11.68
C ARG A 81 7.84 -7.98 -11.87
N GLY A 82 8.11 -8.38 -13.11
CA GLY A 82 8.68 -9.69 -13.42
C GLY A 82 10.15 -9.65 -13.82
N VAL A 83 10.83 -8.51 -13.69
CA VAL A 83 12.22 -8.33 -14.10
C VAL A 83 13.07 -7.94 -12.89
N VAL A 84 14.15 -8.69 -12.67
CA VAL A 84 15.18 -8.36 -11.68
C VAL A 84 16.46 -7.98 -12.42
N TYR A 85 17.02 -6.84 -12.06
CA TYR A 85 18.29 -6.35 -12.59
C TYR A 85 19.43 -6.80 -11.70
N SER A 86 20.45 -7.41 -12.29
CA SER A 86 21.70 -7.74 -11.60
C SER A 86 22.73 -6.66 -11.87
N VAL A 87 23.11 -5.90 -10.84
CA VAL A 87 24.12 -4.84 -10.90
C VAL A 87 25.41 -5.35 -10.27
N LEU A 88 26.49 -5.36 -11.04
CA LEU A 88 27.83 -5.71 -10.59
C LEU A 88 28.64 -4.43 -10.37
N ALA A 89 29.28 -4.32 -9.21
CA ALA A 89 30.18 -3.21 -8.90
C ALA A 89 31.50 -3.74 -8.32
N ARG A 90 32.60 -3.01 -8.52
CA ARG A 90 33.90 -3.37 -7.95
C ARG A 90 34.07 -2.73 -6.58
N ALA A 91 34.27 -3.54 -5.56
CA ALA A 91 34.57 -3.10 -4.20
C ALA A 91 36.00 -2.55 -4.07
N PRO A 92 36.31 -1.76 -3.03
CA PRO A 92 37.66 -1.23 -2.80
C PRO A 92 38.75 -2.31 -2.65
N ASP A 93 38.38 -3.53 -2.25
CA ASP A 93 39.27 -4.68 -2.19
C ASP A 93 39.52 -5.35 -3.56
N GLY A 94 38.94 -4.79 -4.62
CA GLY A 94 39.06 -5.27 -5.99
C GLY A 94 38.08 -6.37 -6.37
N LYS A 95 37.27 -6.89 -5.45
CA LYS A 95 36.27 -7.94 -5.75
C LYS A 95 35.03 -7.38 -6.42
N LEU A 96 34.26 -8.25 -7.07
CA LEU A 96 32.95 -7.90 -7.60
C LEU A 96 31.87 -8.19 -6.56
N VAL A 97 31.00 -7.21 -6.32
CA VAL A 97 29.77 -7.37 -5.55
C VAL A 97 28.59 -7.31 -6.49
N GLN A 98 27.65 -8.23 -6.33
CA GLN A 98 26.40 -8.28 -7.09
C GLN A 98 25.24 -7.82 -6.22
N ARG A 99 24.37 -7.00 -6.77
CA ARG A 99 23.09 -6.61 -6.16
C ARG A 99 21.96 -6.91 -7.13
N CYS A 100 20.90 -7.53 -6.63
CA CYS A 100 19.67 -7.75 -7.37
C CYS A 100 18.68 -6.65 -7.00
N LEU A 101 18.24 -5.90 -8.00
CA LEU A 101 17.35 -4.75 -7.81
C LEU A 101 16.10 -4.93 -8.67
N GLU A 102 14.96 -4.59 -8.10
CA GLU A 102 13.71 -4.51 -8.83
C GLU A 102 13.60 -3.15 -9.52
N GLY A 103 13.16 -3.16 -10.78
CA GLY A 103 12.91 -1.96 -11.56
C GLY A 103 14.16 -1.31 -12.15
N GLU A 104 14.03 -0.83 -13.39
CA GLU A 104 15.14 -0.25 -14.15
C GLU A 104 15.76 0.98 -13.47
N THR A 105 14.92 1.81 -12.83
CA THR A 105 15.37 3.07 -12.21
C THR A 105 16.31 2.82 -11.04
N GLY A 106 16.00 1.85 -10.17
CA GLY A 106 16.86 1.46 -9.05
C GLY A 106 18.18 0.89 -9.54
N ALA A 107 18.14 0.06 -10.59
CA ALA A 107 19.35 -0.49 -11.21
C ALA A 107 20.27 0.60 -11.78
N ARG A 108 19.72 1.57 -12.52
CA ARG A 108 20.50 2.70 -13.08
C ARG A 108 21.09 3.56 -11.97
N HIS A 109 20.33 3.88 -10.92
CA HIS A 109 20.85 4.62 -9.78
C HIS A 109 22.03 3.88 -9.12
N ALA A 110 21.89 2.57 -8.91
CA ALA A 110 22.93 1.76 -8.28
C ALA A 110 24.22 1.65 -9.09
N VAL A 111 24.15 1.79 -10.41
CA VAL A 111 25.34 1.84 -11.29
C VAL A 111 26.06 3.19 -11.18
N HIS A 112 25.32 4.29 -11.04
CA HIS A 112 25.88 5.64 -11.16
C HIS A 112 26.21 6.32 -9.84
N HIS A 113 25.52 5.98 -8.75
CA HIS A 113 25.53 6.77 -7.52
C HIS A 113 25.88 5.98 -6.26
N ASP A 114 25.79 4.65 -6.29
CA ASP A 114 26.08 3.84 -5.12
C ASP A 114 27.52 3.31 -5.17
N ALA A 115 28.26 3.51 -4.08
CA ALA A 115 29.51 2.81 -3.87
C ALA A 115 29.25 1.29 -3.72
N ALA A 116 30.20 0.48 -4.17
CA ALA A 116 30.18 -0.97 -4.05
C ALA A 116 30.24 -1.39 -2.58
N ALA A 117 29.08 -1.48 -1.93
CA ALA A 117 28.92 -2.07 -0.61
C ALA A 117 28.42 -3.52 -0.75
N PRO A 118 28.94 -4.46 0.04
CA PRO A 118 28.41 -5.82 0.06
C PRO A 118 26.95 -5.78 0.53
N ALA A 119 26.06 -6.46 -0.21
CA ALA A 119 24.70 -6.68 0.26
C ALA A 119 24.75 -7.59 1.50
N GLY A 120 24.18 -7.13 2.62
CA GLY A 120 23.98 -8.01 3.78
C GLY A 120 23.06 -9.17 3.38
N GLU A 121 23.40 -10.38 3.83
CA GLU A 121 22.62 -11.59 3.57
C GLU A 121 21.20 -11.41 4.12
N GLN A 122 20.23 -11.20 3.23
CA GLN A 122 18.82 -11.17 3.59
C GLN A 122 18.32 -12.61 3.59
N ARG A 123 18.34 -13.23 4.77
CA ARG A 123 17.70 -14.54 4.98
C ARG A 123 16.19 -14.36 4.94
N HIS A 124 15.58 -14.81 3.85
CA HIS A 124 14.16 -15.14 3.83
C HIS A 124 14.01 -16.57 4.34
N GLU A 125 13.93 -16.73 5.66
CA GLU A 125 13.41 -17.97 6.24
C GLU A 125 11.90 -18.00 5.94
N GLN A 126 11.46 -19.05 5.23
CA GLN A 126 10.05 -19.39 5.01
C GLN A 126 9.65 -20.55 5.92
#